data_AF-A0A7Z9ITG6-F1
#
_entry.id   AF-A0A7Z9ITG6-F1
#
_cell.length_a   1.000
_cell.length_b   1.000
_cell.length_c   1.000
_cell.angle_alpha   90.00
_cell.angle_beta   90.00
_cell.angle_gamma   90.00
#
_symmetry.space_group_name_H-M   'P 1'
#
loop_
_entity.id
_entity.type
_entity.pdbx_description
1 polymer ?
#
loop_
_entity_poly.entity_id
_entity_poly.type
_entity_poly.pdbx_seq_one_letter_code
_entity_poly.pdbx_strand_id
1 'polypeptide(L)'
;ASLEHHSERTGNEMATVLAFTLDRAIGRLLEEKKSPRREVGDIDNRGSHFYLAKYWAEELKTQDKDEKLKQHFAPISEKLDENESIIMSELSATQGRKVNIGGYYHPPAERIISAMRPSSTFNAIIG
;
A
#
# COMPACT_ATOMS: atom_id res chain seq x y z
N ALA A 1 -3.93 -15.11 4.44
CA ALA A 1 -3.25 -16.40 4.15
C ALA A 1 -1.84 -16.53 4.78
N SER A 2 -0.78 -15.86 4.27
CA SER A 2 0.60 -16.10 4.80
C SER A 2 0.79 -15.62 6.25
N LEU A 3 0.22 -14.47 6.62
CA LEU A 3 0.31 -13.92 7.98
C LEU A 3 -0.48 -14.77 8.99
N GLU A 4 -1.66 -15.25 8.59
CA GLU A 4 -2.47 -16.19 9.38
C GLU A 4 -1.72 -17.48 9.62
N HIS A 5 -1.15 -18.08 8.56
CA HIS A 5 -0.37 -19.31 8.68
C HIS A 5 0.84 -19.14 9.61
N HIS A 6 1.53 -17.99 9.54
CA HIS A 6 2.62 -17.70 10.45
C HIS A 6 2.13 -17.59 11.91
N SER A 7 1.01 -16.91 12.13
CA SER A 7 0.39 -16.81 13.45
C SER A 7 0.00 -18.20 13.99
N GLU A 8 -0.72 -19.01 13.21
CA GLU A 8 -1.17 -20.35 13.60
C GLU A 8 0.01 -21.27 13.95
N ARG A 9 1.12 -21.16 13.21
CA ARG A 9 2.32 -22.00 13.40
C ARG A 9 3.16 -21.59 14.61
N THR A 10 3.15 -20.30 14.96
CA THR A 10 4.11 -19.74 15.93
C THR A 10 3.45 -19.18 17.19
N GLY A 11 2.13 -19.01 17.18
CA GLY A 11 1.40 -18.27 18.22
C GLY A 11 1.66 -16.75 18.18
N ASN A 12 2.15 -16.21 17.07
CA ASN A 12 2.48 -14.78 16.96
C ASN A 12 1.21 -13.91 16.89
N GLU A 13 0.85 -13.31 18.02
CA GLU A 13 -0.32 -12.45 18.16
C GLU A 13 -0.26 -11.21 17.26
N MET A 14 0.92 -10.62 17.08
CA MET A 14 1.11 -9.48 16.18
C MET A 14 0.78 -9.87 14.72
N ALA A 15 1.18 -11.05 14.29
CA ALA A 15 0.85 -11.57 12.96
C ALA A 15 -0.65 -11.81 12.79
N THR A 16 -1.36 -12.22 13.84
CA THR A 16 -2.83 -12.30 13.85
C THR A 16 -3.47 -10.94 13.61
N VAL A 17 -3.00 -9.90 14.30
CA VAL A 17 -3.52 -8.54 14.13
C VAL A 17 -3.25 -8.02 12.72
N LEU A 18 -2.03 -8.22 12.20
CA LEU A 18 -1.66 -7.85 10.84
C LEU A 18 -2.53 -8.55 9.79
N ALA A 19 -2.78 -9.85 9.95
CA ALA A 19 -3.64 -10.61 9.04
C ALA A 19 -5.09 -10.09 9.04
N PHE A 20 -5.69 -9.99 10.22
CA PHE A 20 -7.09 -9.58 10.36
C PHE A 20 -7.34 -8.17 9.82
N THR A 21 -6.43 -7.24 10.10
CA THR A 21 -6.52 -5.86 9.60
C THR A 21 -6.29 -5.78 8.08
N LEU A 22 -5.45 -6.65 7.52
CA LEU A 22 -5.24 -6.75 6.08
C LEU A 22 -6.49 -7.24 5.36
N ASP A 23 -7.19 -8.25 5.90
CA ASP A 23 -8.42 -8.76 5.29
C ASP A 23 -9.52 -7.69 5.25
N ARG A 24 -9.65 -6.89 6.31
CA ARG A 24 -10.57 -5.74 6.35
C ARG A 24 -10.18 -4.68 5.32
N ALA A 25 -8.91 -4.36 5.21
CA ALA A 25 -8.39 -3.42 4.22
C ALA A 25 -8.65 -3.88 2.78
N ILE A 26 -8.50 -5.18 2.49
CA ILE A 26 -8.84 -5.78 1.19
C ILE A 26 -10.34 -5.65 0.92
N GLY A 27 -11.19 -5.99 1.89
CA GLY A 27 -12.64 -5.83 1.78
C GLY A 27 -13.03 -4.40 1.41
N ARG A 28 -12.49 -3.42 2.15
CA ARG A 28 -12.71 -2.00 1.89
C ARG A 28 -12.21 -1.56 0.51
N LEU A 29 -11.05 -2.03 0.06
CA LEU A 29 -10.52 -1.75 -1.27
C LEU A 29 -11.45 -2.20 -2.39
N LEU A 30 -12.07 -3.38 -2.22
CA LEU A 30 -13.04 -3.93 -3.16
C LEU A 30 -14.35 -3.14 -3.14
N GLU A 31 -14.87 -2.82 -1.95
CA GLU A 31 -16.09 -2.03 -1.76
C GLU A 31 -15.97 -0.62 -2.35
N GLU A 32 -14.85 0.06 -2.09
CA GLU A 32 -14.57 1.41 -2.62
C GLU A 32 -14.09 1.39 -4.08
N LYS A 33 -14.04 0.22 -4.73
CA LYS A 33 -13.65 0.03 -6.14
C LYS A 33 -12.29 0.64 -6.47
N LYS A 34 -11.31 0.48 -5.57
CA LYS A 34 -9.92 0.96 -5.74
C LYS A 34 -8.99 -0.06 -6.40
N SER A 35 -9.56 -1.06 -7.08
CA SER A 35 -8.82 -1.97 -7.95
C SER A 35 -8.33 -1.27 -9.23
N PRO A 36 -7.21 -1.72 -9.84
CA PRO A 36 -6.72 -1.16 -11.09
C PRO A 36 -7.76 -1.20 -12.21
N ARG A 37 -7.82 -0.14 -13.00
CA ARG A 37 -8.64 -0.05 -14.21
C ARG A 37 -7.76 -0.15 -15.45
N ARG A 38 -8.42 -0.19 -16.61
CA ARG A 38 -7.77 -0.50 -17.89
C ARG A 38 -7.29 0.74 -18.63
N GLU A 39 -7.89 1.89 -18.35
CA GLU A 39 -7.64 3.12 -19.10
C GLU A 39 -6.49 3.92 -18.52
N VAL A 40 -5.72 4.57 -19.39
CA VAL A 40 -4.67 5.51 -18.96
C VAL A 40 -5.31 6.75 -18.34
N GLY A 41 -4.80 7.17 -17.19
CA GLY A 41 -5.36 8.24 -16.37
C GLY A 41 -6.19 7.73 -15.20
N ASP A 42 -6.70 6.50 -15.28
CA ASP A 42 -7.36 5.85 -14.15
C ASP A 42 -6.35 5.31 -13.13
N ILE A 43 -6.87 4.87 -11.98
CA ILE A 43 -6.10 4.11 -10.99
C ILE A 43 -5.47 2.86 -11.63
N ASP A 44 -4.16 2.71 -11.45
CA ASP A 44 -3.40 1.54 -11.87
C ASP A 44 -2.97 0.68 -10.68
N ASN A 45 -2.09 -0.31 -10.89
CA ASN A 45 -1.56 -1.17 -9.83
C ASN A 45 -0.94 -0.37 -8.67
N ARG A 46 -0.18 0.68 -8.95
CA ARG A 46 0.52 1.48 -7.93
C ARG A 46 -0.48 2.27 -7.09
N GLY A 47 -1.50 2.84 -7.72
CA GLY A 47 -2.60 3.50 -7.00
C GLY A 47 -3.39 2.52 -6.13
N SER A 48 -3.64 1.30 -6.59
CA SER A 48 -4.30 0.27 -5.77
C SER A 48 -3.47 -0.14 -4.55
N HIS A 49 -2.14 -0.20 -4.68
CA HIS A 49 -1.24 -0.46 -3.56
C HIS A 49 -1.25 0.66 -2.53
N PHE A 50 -1.31 1.92 -2.97
CA PHE A 50 -1.45 3.06 -2.06
C PHE A 50 -2.75 2.95 -1.24
N TYR A 51 -3.89 2.68 -1.87
CA TYR A 51 -5.16 2.53 -1.15
C TYR A 51 -5.15 1.34 -0.19
N LEU A 52 -4.55 0.21 -0.58
CA LEU A 52 -4.38 -0.92 0.32
C LEU A 52 -3.56 -0.54 1.56
N ALA A 53 -2.42 0.16 1.37
CA ALA A 53 -1.58 0.63 2.46
C ALA A 53 -2.33 1.62 3.38
N LYS A 54 -3.08 2.57 2.80
CA LYS A 54 -3.91 3.51 3.54
C LYS A 54 -4.96 2.82 4.39
N TYR A 55 -5.77 1.93 3.80
CA TYR A 55 -6.82 1.22 4.54
C TYR A 55 -6.22 0.27 5.59
N TRP A 56 -5.09 -0.36 5.30
CA TRP A 56 -4.46 -1.25 6.27
C TRP A 56 -3.89 -0.48 7.47
N ALA A 57 -3.24 0.67 7.24
CA ALA A 57 -2.79 1.55 8.31
C ALA A 57 -3.96 2.07 9.17
N GLU A 58 -5.10 2.39 8.54
CA GLU A 58 -6.33 2.76 9.23
C GLU A 58 -6.84 1.63 10.15
N GLU A 59 -6.94 0.41 9.62
CA GLU A 59 -7.36 -0.77 10.39
C GLU A 59 -6.37 -1.09 11.54
N LEU A 60 -5.07 -0.85 11.33
CA LEU A 60 -4.04 -1.05 12.34
C LEU A 60 -4.05 0.00 13.45
N LYS A 61 -4.41 1.26 13.15
CA LYS A 61 -4.58 2.30 14.18
C LYS A 61 -5.92 2.21 14.92
N THR A 62 -6.91 1.51 14.37
CA THR A 62 -8.27 1.44 14.95
C THR A 62 -8.53 0.16 15.74
N GLN A 63 -7.77 -0.92 15.50
CA GLN A 63 -7.85 -2.14 16.30
C GLN A 63 -7.45 -1.93 17.78
N ASP A 64 -7.96 -2.79 18.66
CA ASP A 64 -7.78 -2.73 20.12
C ASP A 64 -7.06 -3.96 20.71
N LYS A 65 -6.42 -4.78 19.86
CA LYS A 65 -5.75 -6.02 20.24
C LYS A 65 -4.26 -5.83 20.55
N ASP A 66 -3.61 -4.88 19.88
CA ASP A 66 -2.19 -4.57 20.08
C ASP A 66 -1.98 -3.05 20.11
N GLU A 67 -1.82 -2.50 21.32
CA GLU A 67 -1.65 -1.07 21.54
C GLU A 67 -0.33 -0.53 20.92
N LYS A 68 0.72 -1.35 20.83
CA LYS A 68 1.99 -0.92 20.24
C LYS A 68 1.86 -0.75 18.73
N LEU A 69 1.22 -1.71 18.06
CA LEU A 69 0.88 -1.58 16.64
C LEU A 69 -0.02 -0.37 16.41
N LYS A 70 -1.03 -0.19 17.27
CA LYS A 70 -1.95 0.95 17.19
C LYS A 70 -1.21 2.29 17.18
N GLN A 71 -0.34 2.50 18.17
CA GLN A 71 0.46 3.71 18.32
C GLN A 71 1.47 3.89 17.19
N HIS A 72 2.06 2.81 16.70
CA HIS A 72 3.01 2.86 15.60
C HIS A 72 2.35 3.29 14.28
N PHE A 73 1.17 2.75 13.98
CA PHE A 73 0.46 3.01 12.72
C PHE A 73 -0.42 4.27 12.74
N ALA A 74 -0.77 4.82 13.90
CA ALA A 74 -1.51 6.07 14.01
C ALA A 74 -0.90 7.23 13.19
N PRO A 75 0.38 7.63 13.38
CA PRO A 75 0.98 8.71 12.60
C PRO A 75 1.19 8.37 11.12
N ILE A 76 1.29 7.08 10.77
CA ILE A 76 1.42 6.63 9.38
C ILE A 76 0.07 6.82 8.67
N SER A 77 -1.01 6.34 9.28
CA SER A 77 -2.37 6.47 8.77
C SER A 77 -2.77 7.93 8.59
N GLU A 78 -2.50 8.80 9.58
CA GLU A 78 -2.74 10.24 9.48
C GLU A 78 -2.01 10.86 8.28
N LYS A 79 -0.71 10.58 8.11
CA LYS A 79 0.06 11.10 6.98
C LYS A 79 -0.45 10.59 5.63
N LEU A 80 -0.87 9.32 5.53
CA LEU A 80 -1.43 8.76 4.29
C LEU A 80 -2.77 9.42 3.94
N ASP A 81 -3.59 9.74 4.95
CA ASP A 81 -4.85 10.44 4.75
C ASP A 81 -4.65 11.89 4.32
N GLU A 82 -3.80 12.63 5.02
CA GLU A 82 -3.49 14.03 4.70
C GLU A 82 -2.89 14.21 3.30
N ASN A 83 -2.09 13.24 2.85
CA ASN A 83 -1.36 13.32 1.59
C ASN A 83 -2.00 12.53 0.44
N GLU A 84 -3.22 11.99 0.60
CA GLU A 84 -3.87 11.16 -0.42
C GLU A 84 -3.89 11.84 -1.80
N SER A 85 -4.34 13.09 -1.86
CA SER A 85 -4.46 13.82 -3.13
C SER A 85 -3.09 14.04 -3.80
N ILE A 86 -2.07 14.36 -3.00
CA ILE A 86 -0.70 14.58 -3.48
C ILE A 86 -0.12 13.27 -4.02
N ILE A 87 -0.23 12.18 -3.26
CA ILE A 87 0.28 10.86 -3.66
C ILE A 87 -0.39 10.39 -4.94
N MET A 88 -1.72 10.46 -5.02
CA MET A 88 -2.45 10.05 -6.23
C MET A 88 -2.08 10.90 -7.45
N SER A 89 -1.82 12.20 -7.25
CA SER A 89 -1.32 13.09 -8.31
C SER A 89 0.07 12.68 -8.78
N GLU A 90 1.01 12.42 -7.86
CA GLU A 90 2.37 11.96 -8.19
C GLU A 90 2.35 10.63 -8.96
N LEU A 91 1.52 9.68 -8.55
CA LEU A 91 1.36 8.39 -9.23
C LEU A 91 0.79 8.56 -10.64
N SER A 92 -0.29 9.36 -10.78
CA SER A 92 -0.97 9.61 -12.05
C SER A 92 -0.09 10.38 -13.05
N ALA A 93 0.73 11.33 -12.57
CA ALA A 93 1.61 12.14 -13.41
C ALA A 93 2.64 11.33 -14.24
N THR A 94 2.90 10.09 -13.84
CA THR A 94 3.79 9.17 -14.58
C THR A 94 3.10 8.36 -15.68
N GLN A 95 1.77 8.36 -15.70
CA GLN A 95 0.99 7.59 -16.67
C GLN A 95 1.01 8.22 -18.07
N GLY A 96 0.73 7.42 -19.09
CA GLY A 96 0.67 7.87 -20.49
C GLY A 96 2.02 8.20 -21.11
N ARG A 97 3.13 7.93 -20.41
CA ARG A 97 4.49 8.20 -20.87
C ARG A 97 5.24 6.89 -21.13
N LYS A 98 6.15 6.91 -22.10
CA LYS A 98 7.08 5.80 -22.33
C LYS A 98 8.04 5.72 -21.16
N VAL A 99 8.22 4.52 -20.59
CA VAL A 99 9.18 4.26 -19.51
C VAL A 99 10.22 3.27 -20.00
N ASN A 100 11.50 3.63 -19.90
CA ASN A 100 12.61 2.76 -20.25
C ASN A 100 13.15 2.05 -19.01
N ILE A 101 12.73 0.80 -18.82
CA ILE A 101 13.19 -0.04 -17.70
C ILE A 101 14.53 -0.74 -17.98
N GLY A 102 15.15 -0.55 -19.15
CA GLY A 102 16.50 -1.04 -19.45
C GLY A 102 16.63 -2.54 -19.75
N GLY A 103 15.52 -3.25 -19.94
CA GLY A 103 15.47 -4.67 -20.26
C GLY A 103 14.04 -5.21 -20.17
N TYR A 104 13.83 -6.48 -20.52
CA TYR A 104 12.51 -7.13 -20.38
C TYR A 104 12.56 -8.25 -19.33
N TYR A 105 13.35 -9.30 -19.58
CA TYR A 105 13.49 -10.42 -18.64
C TYR A 105 14.39 -10.12 -17.44
N HIS A 106 15.37 -9.21 -17.60
CA HIS A 106 16.33 -8.85 -16.56
C HIS A 106 16.62 -7.34 -16.56
N PRO A 107 15.62 -6.49 -16.26
CA PRO A 107 15.82 -5.06 -16.16
C PRO A 107 16.65 -4.71 -14.91
N PRO A 108 17.47 -3.64 -14.95
CA PRO A 108 18.18 -3.15 -13.77
C PRO A 108 17.21 -2.76 -12.64
N ALA A 109 17.49 -3.23 -11.42
CA ALA A 109 16.61 -3.03 -10.27
C ALA A 109 16.31 -1.54 -9.99
N GLU A 110 17.32 -0.67 -10.10
CA GLU A 110 17.17 0.77 -9.87
C GLU A 110 16.14 1.41 -10.82
N ARG A 111 16.11 0.99 -12.09
CA ARG A 111 15.15 1.49 -13.07
C ARG A 111 13.73 1.02 -12.77
N ILE A 112 13.56 -0.20 -12.27
CA ILE A 112 12.26 -0.72 -11.84
C ILE A 112 11.78 0.00 -10.59
N ILE A 113 12.64 0.20 -9.59
CA ILE A 113 12.32 0.94 -8.38
C ILE A 113 11.85 2.35 -8.73
N SER A 114 12.60 3.07 -9.57
CA SER A 114 12.23 4.42 -10.01
C SER A 114 10.89 4.46 -10.77
N ALA A 115 10.62 3.48 -11.64
CA ALA A 115 9.37 3.39 -12.38
C ALA A 115 8.15 3.02 -11.50
N MET A 116 8.35 2.13 -10.53
CA MET A 116 7.28 1.54 -9.72
C MET A 116 6.98 2.33 -8.43
N ARG A 117 7.96 3.10 -7.93
CA ARG A 117 7.82 3.94 -6.72
C ARG A 117 8.02 5.44 -7.03
N PRO A 118 7.26 6.05 -7.97
CA PRO A 118 7.51 7.42 -8.40
C PRO A 118 7.01 8.49 -7.41
N SER A 119 6.16 8.12 -6.44
CA SER A 119 5.64 9.03 -5.44
C SER A 119 6.66 9.25 -4.32
N SER A 120 7.30 10.42 -4.33
CA SER A 120 8.27 10.81 -3.29
C SER A 120 7.59 10.94 -1.93
N THR A 121 6.36 11.46 -1.91
CA THR A 121 5.55 11.64 -0.71
C THR A 121 5.20 10.30 -0.08
N PHE A 122 4.74 9.33 -0.89
CA PHE A 122 4.40 8.00 -0.38
C PHE A 122 5.64 7.26 0.13
N ASN A 123 6.76 7.32 -0.60
CA ASN A 123 8.01 6.70 -0.17
C ASN A 123 8.49 7.27 1.17
N ALA A 124 8.40 8.59 1.38
CA ALA A 124 8.82 9.23 2.63
C ALA A 124 7.97 8.81 3.85
N ILE A 125 6.72 8.38 3.65
CA ILE A 125 5.85 7.89 4.73
C ILE A 125 6.19 6.45 5.09
N ILE A 126 6.52 5.60 4.11
CA ILE A 126 6.74 4.16 4.30
C ILE A 126 8.18 3.81 4.70
N GLY A 127 9.18 4.54 4.18
CA GLY A 127 10.60 4.19 4.30
C GLY A 127 11.20 3.63 3.00
#